data_AF-A0A0G1TWH0-F1
#
_entry.id   AF-A0A0G1TWH0-F1
#
_cell.length_a   1.000
_cell.length_b   1.000
_cell.length_c   1.000
_cell.angle_alpha   90.00
_cell.angle_beta   90.00
_cell.angle_gamma   90.00
#
_symmetry.space_group_name_H-M   'P 1'
#
loop_
_entity.id
_entity.type
_entity.pdbx_description
1 polymer ?
#
loop_
_entity_poly.entity_id
_entity_poly.type
_entity_poly.pdbx_seq_one_letter_code
_entity_poly.pdbx_strand_id
1 'polypeptide(L)'
;MPIWLAGLVAALFNVAFWFCMLGVQTWEQKTGRIPPRQKEFPYLQDFWTNGFVGDGIGLGLVDAAVAVTVYQRGFTTWMIVAVAAGMLLTVGFYKFATAPIHKPNWGFMDGGNITWGGRVHLVYFAVQATVATIGFVLLFALQIRGIPLAIGLSGIAAYLAALAADVAIGRLPAVKRG
;
A
#
# COMPACT_ATOMS: atom_id res chain seq x y z
N MET A 1 20.79 9.03 15.34
CA MET A 1 20.70 8.80 13.88
C MET A 1 20.41 10.15 13.21
N PRO A 2 21.04 10.51 12.06
CA PRO A 2 20.64 11.72 11.35
C PRO A 2 19.16 11.61 10.98
N ILE A 3 18.38 12.66 11.28
CA ILE A 3 16.91 12.67 11.14
C ILE A 3 16.41 12.13 9.79
N TRP A 4 17.07 12.52 8.71
CA TRP A 4 16.71 12.12 7.35
C TRP A 4 16.97 10.63 7.05
N LEU A 5 17.86 10.00 7.82
CA LEU A 5 18.08 8.56 7.71
C LEU A 5 16.85 7.77 8.17
N ALA A 6 16.04 8.30 9.10
CA ALA A 6 14.79 7.64 9.50
C ALA A 6 13.80 7.61 8.33
N GLY A 7 13.68 8.73 7.61
CA GLY A 7 12.85 8.82 6.42
C GLY A 7 13.33 7.93 5.28
N LEU A 8 14.64 7.95 5.01
CA LEU A 8 15.25 7.11 3.97
C LEU A 8 15.05 5.62 4.28
N VAL A 9 15.28 5.21 5.53
CA VAL A 9 15.09 3.82 5.96
C VAL A 9 13.63 3.40 5.78
N ALA A 10 12.67 4.23 6.19
CA ALA A 10 11.24 3.93 6.01
C ALA A 10 10.86 3.77 4.53
N ALA A 11 11.30 4.69 3.66
CA ALA A 11 11.05 4.58 2.22
C ALA A 11 11.69 3.32 1.61
N LEU A 12 12.92 2.97 2.01
CA LEU A 12 13.59 1.76 1.54
C LEU A 12 12.89 0.49 2.02
N PHE A 13 12.38 0.46 3.25
CA PHE A 13 11.57 -0.64 3.75
C PHE A 13 10.29 -0.82 2.94
N ASN A 14 9.59 0.27 2.61
CA ASN A 14 8.42 0.23 1.73
C ASN A 14 8.74 -0.38 0.37
N VAL A 15 9.79 0.14 -0.29
CA VAL A 15 10.23 -0.35 -1.61
C VAL A 15 10.67 -1.82 -1.55
N ALA A 16 11.40 -2.22 -0.50
CA ALA A 16 11.81 -3.60 -0.30
C ALA A 16 10.59 -4.53 -0.11
N PHE A 17 9.58 -4.09 0.63
CA PHE A 17 8.35 -4.86 0.82
C PHE A 17 7.57 -5.00 -0.49
N TRP A 18 7.51 -3.92 -1.28
CA TRP A 18 6.93 -3.96 -2.62
C TRP A 18 7.67 -4.95 -3.55
N PHE A 19 9.00 -4.95 -3.56
CA PHE A 19 9.78 -5.94 -4.29
C PHE A 19 9.58 -7.37 -3.78
N CYS A 20 9.35 -7.55 -2.47
CA CYS A 20 8.99 -8.85 -1.91
C CYS A 20 7.65 -9.35 -2.49
N MET A 21 6.62 -8.50 -2.55
CA MET A 21 5.34 -8.82 -3.19
C MET A 21 5.53 -9.21 -4.66
N LEU A 22 6.29 -8.41 -5.41
CA LEU A 22 6.59 -8.70 -6.82
C LEU A 22 7.35 -10.04 -6.99
N GLY A 23 8.29 -10.32 -6.10
CA GLY A 23 9.06 -11.56 -6.10
C GLY A 23 8.18 -12.80 -5.85
N VAL A 24 7.29 -12.73 -4.86
CA VAL A 24 6.35 -13.81 -4.56
C VAL A 24 5.39 -14.03 -5.72
N GLN A 25 4.80 -12.98 -6.28
CA GLN A 25 3.95 -13.08 -7.47
C GLN A 25 4.70 -13.74 -8.65
N THR A 26 5.94 -13.33 -8.89
CA THR A 26 6.76 -13.88 -9.98
C THR A 26 7.04 -15.37 -9.77
N TRP A 27 7.31 -15.78 -8.53
CA TRP A 27 7.46 -17.19 -8.18
C TRP A 27 6.15 -17.98 -8.36
N GLU A 28 5.01 -17.43 -7.94
CA GLU A 28 3.70 -18.07 -8.13
C GLU A 28 3.37 -18.24 -9.62
N GLN A 29 3.70 -17.26 -10.46
CA GLN A 29 3.55 -17.37 -11.91
C GLN A 29 4.43 -18.48 -12.48
N LYS A 30 5.73 -18.50 -12.14
CA LYS A 30 6.69 -19.49 -12.65
C LYS A 30 6.34 -20.93 -12.24
N THR A 31 5.69 -21.10 -11.09
CA THR A 31 5.27 -22.41 -10.57
C THR A 31 3.85 -22.80 -10.99
N GLY A 32 3.17 -21.97 -11.80
CA GLY A 32 1.81 -22.24 -12.27
C GLY A 32 0.73 -22.14 -11.18
N ARG A 33 1.04 -21.50 -10.04
CA ARG A 33 0.09 -21.30 -8.93
C ARG A 33 -0.94 -20.20 -9.22
N ILE A 34 -0.58 -19.26 -10.09
CA ILE A 34 -1.50 -18.24 -10.62
C ILE A 34 -1.57 -18.35 -12.15
N PRO A 35 -2.73 -18.01 -12.77
CA PRO A 35 -2.86 -17.98 -14.22
C PRO A 35 -1.86 -17.02 -14.87
N PRO A 36 -1.42 -17.25 -16.12
CA PRO A 36 -0.61 -16.29 -16.86
C PRO A 36 -1.25 -14.90 -16.92
N ARG A 37 -0.43 -13.85 -16.96
CA ARG A 37 -0.87 -12.45 -17.07
C ARG A 37 -1.76 -12.26 -18.30
N GLN A 38 -3.00 -11.84 -18.04
CA GLN A 38 -4.01 -11.56 -19.07
C GLN A 38 -4.74 -10.26 -18.71
N LYS A 39 -5.45 -9.66 -19.68
CA LYS A 39 -6.20 -8.41 -19.46
C LYS A 39 -7.23 -8.52 -18.33
N GLU A 40 -7.81 -9.69 -18.14
CA GLU A 40 -8.86 -9.97 -17.14
C GLU A 40 -8.30 -10.44 -15.80
N PHE A 41 -7.01 -10.79 -15.73
CA PHE A 41 -6.31 -11.20 -14.52
C PHE A 41 -5.08 -10.31 -14.31
N PRO A 42 -5.27 -9.11 -13.72
CA PRO A 42 -4.20 -8.13 -13.58
C PRO A 42 -3.18 -8.53 -12.52
N TYR A 43 -1.92 -8.24 -12.82
CA TYR A 43 -0.79 -8.42 -11.90
C TYR A 43 -0.50 -7.13 -11.12
N LEU A 44 0.33 -7.21 -10.08
CA LEU A 44 0.76 -6.07 -9.26
C LEU A 44 1.17 -4.87 -10.11
N GLN A 45 2.03 -5.09 -11.11
CA GLN A 45 2.54 -4.07 -12.02
C GLN A 45 1.51 -3.58 -13.06
N ASP A 46 0.32 -4.18 -13.13
CA ASP A 46 -0.77 -3.69 -13.96
C ASP A 46 -1.56 -2.56 -13.28
N PHE A 47 -1.39 -2.35 -11.98
CA PHE A 47 -1.99 -1.22 -11.29
C PHE A 47 -0.98 -0.09 -11.24
N TRP A 48 -1.44 1.15 -11.45
CA TRP A 48 -0.65 2.33 -11.15
C TRP A 48 -0.51 2.52 -9.65
N THR A 49 -1.61 2.29 -8.90
CA THR A 49 -1.67 2.36 -7.43
C THR A 49 -0.76 1.32 -6.80
N ASN A 50 -1.02 0.03 -7.02
CA ASN A 50 -0.17 -1.03 -6.48
C ASN A 50 1.18 -1.19 -7.23
N GLY A 51 1.43 -0.35 -8.23
CA GLY A 51 2.65 -0.33 -9.01
C GLY A 51 3.76 0.49 -8.36
N PHE A 52 4.86 0.69 -9.09
CA PHE A 52 6.01 1.42 -8.56
C PHE A 52 5.69 2.91 -8.30
N VAL A 53 4.76 3.52 -9.04
CA VAL A 53 4.41 4.94 -8.86
C VAL A 53 3.59 5.16 -7.60
N GLY A 54 2.50 4.43 -7.40
CA GLY A 54 1.66 4.57 -6.20
C GLY A 54 2.34 4.01 -4.96
N ASP A 55 2.47 2.69 -4.86
CA ASP A 55 3.02 2.01 -3.68
C ASP A 55 4.52 2.28 -3.53
N GLY A 56 5.31 2.12 -4.59
CA GLY A 56 6.77 2.26 -4.50
C GLY A 56 7.21 3.69 -4.12
N ILE A 57 6.80 4.68 -4.90
CA ILE A 57 7.19 6.08 -4.74
C ILE A 57 6.21 6.81 -3.82
N GLY A 58 4.91 6.79 -4.14
CA GLY A 58 3.89 7.56 -3.42
C GLY A 58 3.85 7.22 -1.93
N LEU A 59 3.61 5.96 -1.58
CA LEU A 59 3.61 5.51 -0.19
C LEU A 59 5.01 5.58 0.44
N GLY A 60 6.08 5.32 -0.32
CA GLY A 60 7.45 5.49 0.18
C GLY A 60 7.76 6.92 0.66
N LEU A 61 7.27 7.94 -0.05
CA LEU A 61 7.40 9.34 0.38
C LEU A 61 6.53 9.65 1.60
N VAL A 62 5.32 9.10 1.67
CA VAL A 62 4.46 9.24 2.87
C VAL A 62 5.14 8.63 4.08
N ASP A 63 5.66 7.40 3.95
CA ASP A 63 6.39 6.70 5.01
C ASP A 63 7.60 7.49 5.49
N ALA A 64 8.36 8.08 4.55
CA ALA A 64 9.49 8.93 4.88
C ALA A 64 9.07 10.16 5.71
N ALA A 65 8.00 10.85 5.30
CA ALA A 65 7.49 12.03 6.00
C ALA A 65 7.00 11.70 7.41
N VAL A 66 6.27 10.59 7.56
CA VAL A 66 5.77 10.12 8.85
C VAL A 66 6.94 9.70 9.75
N ALA A 67 7.88 8.89 9.24
CA ALA A 67 9.02 8.41 10.02
C ALA A 67 9.91 9.56 10.53
N VAL A 68 10.20 10.55 9.68
CA VAL A 68 10.94 11.75 10.10
C VAL A 68 10.20 12.48 11.23
N THR A 69 8.88 12.67 11.08
CA THR A 69 8.08 13.38 12.07
C THR A 69 7.99 12.61 13.39
N VAL A 70 7.76 11.30 13.35
CA VAL A 70 7.74 10.44 14.54
C VAL A 70 9.11 10.44 15.24
N TYR A 71 10.20 10.38 14.47
CA TYR A 71 11.55 10.44 15.04
C TYR A 71 11.82 11.77 15.75
N GLN A 72 11.31 12.89 15.23
CA GLN A 72 11.43 14.22 15.86
C GLN A 72 10.56 14.39 17.11
N ARG A 73 9.32 13.91 17.05
CA ARG A 73 8.29 14.16 18.07
C ARG A 73 8.26 13.10 19.17
N GLY A 74 8.88 11.95 18.92
CA GLY A 74 8.84 10.79 19.78
C GLY A 74 7.64 9.89 19.48
N PHE A 75 7.84 8.60 19.73
CA PHE A 75 6.76 7.62 19.71
C PHE A 75 5.84 7.84 20.93
N THR A 76 4.54 7.73 20.72
CA THR A 76 3.53 7.94 21.77
C THR A 76 2.51 6.81 21.76
N THR A 77 1.90 6.54 22.91
CA THR A 77 1.00 5.39 23.11
C THR A 77 -0.22 5.39 22.19
N TRP A 78 -0.71 6.54 21.74
CA TRP A 78 -1.82 6.57 20.77
C TRP A 78 -1.44 5.94 19.42
N MET A 79 -0.15 5.92 19.06
CA MET A 79 0.31 5.26 17.83
C MET A 79 0.07 3.74 17.88
N ILE A 80 -0.10 3.14 19.06
CA ILE A 80 -0.55 1.74 19.21
C ILE A 80 -2.02 1.60 18.75
N VAL A 81 -2.86 2.61 19.00
CA VAL A 81 -4.24 2.64 18.51
C VAL A 81 -4.27 2.71 16.98
N ALA A 82 -3.30 3.39 16.36
CA ALA A 82 -3.17 3.42 14.90
C ALA A 82 -2.87 2.03 14.31
N VAL A 83 -2.14 1.16 15.04
CA VAL A 83 -1.94 -0.25 14.64
C VAL A 83 -3.28 -0.98 14.62
N ALA A 84 -4.11 -0.82 15.66
CA ALA A 84 -5.43 -1.42 15.70
C ALA A 84 -6.32 -0.93 14.55
N ALA A 85 -6.28 0.37 14.24
CA ALA A 85 -6.99 0.95 13.10
C ALA A 85 -6.50 0.37 11.76
N GLY A 86 -5.19 0.25 11.56
CA GLY A 86 -4.61 -0.38 10.37
C GLY A 86 -5.05 -1.84 10.20
N MET A 87 -5.09 -2.61 11.29
CA MET A 87 -5.60 -3.99 11.28
C MET A 87 -7.10 -4.04 10.92
N LEU A 88 -7.93 -3.15 11.47
CA LEU A 88 -9.35 -3.07 11.14
C LEU A 88 -9.58 -2.73 9.65
N LEU A 89 -8.83 -1.77 9.11
CA LEU A 89 -8.87 -1.43 7.69
C LEU A 89 -8.44 -2.62 6.82
N THR A 90 -7.43 -3.38 7.25
CA THR A 90 -6.97 -4.60 6.55
C THR A 90 -8.05 -5.68 6.52
N VAL A 91 -8.77 -5.88 7.63
CA VAL A 91 -9.91 -6.81 7.66
C VAL A 91 -11.01 -6.36 6.70
N GLY A 92 -11.31 -5.06 6.65
CA GLY A 92 -12.25 -4.48 5.70
C GLY A 92 -11.82 -4.73 4.24
N PHE A 93 -10.55 -4.46 3.94
CA PHE A 93 -9.96 -4.70 2.63
C PHE A 93 -10.00 -6.19 2.24
N TYR A 94 -9.64 -7.09 3.14
CA TYR A 94 -9.72 -8.54 2.92
C TYR A 94 -11.15 -8.99 2.58
N LYS A 95 -12.14 -8.54 3.35
CA LYS A 95 -13.55 -8.84 3.09
C LYS A 95 -14.00 -8.33 1.72
N PHE A 96 -13.60 -7.12 1.35
CA PHE A 96 -13.88 -6.57 0.03
C PHE A 96 -13.20 -7.38 -1.09
N ALA A 97 -11.91 -7.70 -0.94
CA ALA A 97 -11.11 -8.37 -1.96
C ALA A 97 -11.49 -9.83 -2.19
N THR A 98 -12.13 -10.47 -1.20
CA THR A 98 -12.65 -11.84 -1.30
C THR A 98 -14.14 -11.90 -1.64
N ALA A 99 -14.83 -10.76 -1.70
CA ALA A 99 -16.25 -10.72 -2.01
C ALA A 99 -16.52 -11.18 -3.46
N PRO A 100 -17.68 -11.81 -3.75
CA PRO A 100 -18.02 -12.28 -5.11
C PRO A 100 -17.99 -11.17 -6.17
N ILE A 101 -18.18 -9.94 -5.72
CA ILE A 101 -18.18 -8.74 -6.55
C ILE A 101 -16.77 -8.33 -6.99
N HIS A 102 -15.71 -8.76 -6.30
CA HIS A 102 -14.34 -8.40 -6.62
C HIS A 102 -13.83 -9.19 -7.83
N LYS A 103 -13.20 -8.50 -8.79
CA LYS A 103 -12.55 -9.17 -9.93
C LYS A 103 -11.29 -9.90 -9.47
N PRO A 104 -11.09 -11.16 -9.88
CA PRO A 104 -9.89 -11.89 -9.53
C PRO A 104 -8.62 -11.21 -10.06
N ASN A 105 -7.54 -11.27 -9.27
CA ASN A 105 -6.23 -10.72 -9.59
C ASN A 105 -5.11 -11.57 -8.96
N TRP A 106 -3.87 -11.16 -9.16
CA TRP A 106 -2.67 -11.85 -8.64
C TRP A 106 -2.69 -12.19 -7.14
N GLY A 107 -3.40 -11.39 -6.33
CA GLY A 107 -3.48 -11.56 -4.88
C GLY A 107 -4.72 -12.32 -4.42
N PHE A 108 -5.84 -12.08 -5.09
CA PHE A 108 -7.17 -12.54 -4.70
C PHE A 108 -7.85 -13.20 -5.89
N MET A 109 -7.93 -14.52 -5.88
CA MET A 109 -8.52 -15.33 -6.94
C MET A 109 -10.03 -15.49 -6.76
N ASP A 110 -10.68 -16.05 -7.77
CA ASP A 110 -12.10 -16.41 -7.69
C ASP A 110 -12.36 -17.44 -6.58
N GLY A 111 -13.60 -17.40 -6.06
CA GLY A 111 -14.02 -18.29 -4.97
C GLY A 111 -13.44 -17.92 -3.60
N GLY A 112 -12.91 -16.70 -3.43
CA GLY A 112 -12.37 -16.23 -2.15
C GLY A 112 -10.97 -16.77 -1.82
N ASN A 113 -10.30 -17.40 -2.78
CA ASN A 113 -8.96 -17.95 -2.58
C ASN A 113 -7.91 -16.82 -2.59
N ILE A 114 -7.02 -16.83 -1.60
CA ILE A 114 -5.91 -15.87 -1.49
C ILE A 114 -4.59 -16.55 -1.83
N THR A 115 -3.79 -15.90 -2.68
CA THR A 115 -2.44 -16.37 -3.06
C THR A 115 -1.42 -16.04 -1.96
N TRP A 116 -0.20 -16.57 -2.06
CA TRP A 116 0.88 -16.13 -1.17
C TRP A 116 1.20 -14.66 -1.39
N GLY A 117 1.18 -14.19 -2.64
CA GLY A 117 1.30 -12.78 -2.97
C GLY A 117 0.24 -11.93 -2.27
N GLY A 118 -1.03 -12.38 -2.30
CA GLY A 118 -2.13 -11.72 -1.60
C GLY A 118 -1.96 -11.69 -0.09
N ARG A 119 -1.45 -12.76 0.53
CA ARG A 119 -1.15 -12.78 1.98
C ARG A 119 -0.07 -11.77 2.34
N VAL A 120 1.00 -11.70 1.56
CA VAL A 120 2.06 -10.70 1.75
C VAL A 120 1.51 -9.29 1.56
N HIS A 121 0.63 -9.11 0.57
CA HIS A 121 -0.06 -7.84 0.32
C HIS A 121 -0.93 -7.40 1.50
N LEU A 122 -1.63 -8.31 2.20
CA LEU A 122 -2.38 -7.95 3.40
C LEU A 122 -1.47 -7.44 4.52
N VAL A 123 -0.28 -8.03 4.70
CA VAL A 123 0.68 -7.54 5.69
C VAL A 123 1.20 -6.15 5.29
N TYR A 124 1.55 -5.98 4.02
CA TYR A 124 1.96 -4.68 3.47
C TYR A 124 0.86 -3.62 3.68
N PHE A 125 -0.38 -3.95 3.32
CA PHE A 125 -1.53 -3.08 3.49
C PHE A 125 -1.76 -2.69 4.96
N ALA A 126 -1.61 -3.64 5.90
CA ALA A 126 -1.73 -3.34 7.33
C ALA A 126 -0.69 -2.34 7.82
N VAL A 127 0.56 -2.47 7.36
CA VAL A 127 1.63 -1.52 7.66
C VAL A 127 1.29 -0.15 7.07
N GLN A 128 0.92 -0.10 5.79
CA GLN A 128 0.60 1.15 5.10
C GLN A 128 -0.63 1.86 5.69
N ALA A 129 -1.68 1.12 6.02
CA ALA A 129 -2.86 1.66 6.69
C ALA A 129 -2.53 2.21 8.08
N THR A 130 -1.61 1.56 8.81
CA THR A 130 -1.11 2.06 10.09
C THR A 130 -0.34 3.36 9.92
N VAL A 131 0.62 3.39 9.00
CA VAL A 131 1.44 4.59 8.74
C VAL A 131 0.58 5.75 8.24
N ALA A 132 -0.37 5.48 7.34
CA ALA A 132 -1.34 6.47 6.88
C ALA A 132 -2.19 7.02 8.03
N THR A 133 -2.66 6.17 8.95
CA THR A 133 -3.42 6.60 10.13
C THR A 133 -2.57 7.51 11.03
N ILE A 134 -1.32 7.14 11.29
CA ILE A 134 -0.38 7.96 12.06
C ILE A 134 -0.15 9.30 11.36
N GLY A 135 0.15 9.27 10.06
CA GLY A 135 0.40 10.45 9.25
C GLY A 135 -0.79 11.39 9.21
N PHE A 136 -2.00 10.86 9.07
CA PHE A 136 -3.24 11.62 9.11
C PHE A 136 -3.42 12.36 10.45
N VAL A 137 -3.28 11.66 11.59
CA VAL A 137 -3.39 12.28 12.92
C VAL A 137 -2.32 13.35 13.12
N LEU A 138 -1.07 13.07 12.74
CA LEU A 138 0.04 14.03 12.85
C LEU A 138 -0.18 15.25 11.95
N LEU A 139 -0.76 15.08 10.77
CA LEU A 139 -1.11 16.16 9.85
C LEU A 139 -2.19 17.06 10.47
N PHE A 140 -3.28 16.48 10.98
CA PHE A 140 -4.38 17.22 11.62
C PHE A 140 -3.95 17.91 12.93
N ALA A 141 -3.05 17.29 13.68
CA ALA A 141 -2.42 17.91 14.86
C ALA A 141 -1.38 18.99 14.49
N LEU A 142 -1.22 19.31 13.19
CA LEU A 142 -0.25 20.25 12.66
C LEU A 142 1.19 19.94 13.10
N GLN A 143 1.54 18.66 13.22
CA GLN A 143 2.88 18.21 13.64
C GLN A 143 3.81 17.93 12.46
N ILE A 144 3.28 17.53 11.30
CA ILE A 144 4.02 17.45 10.04
C ILE A 144 4.10 18.86 9.43
N ARG A 145 5.31 19.43 9.33
CA ARG A 145 5.55 20.80 8.81
C ARG A 145 6.81 20.85 7.96
N GLY A 146 6.96 21.90 7.15
CA GLY A 146 8.19 22.17 6.40
C GLY A 146 8.51 21.08 5.37
N ILE A 147 9.77 20.65 5.31
CA ILE A 147 10.24 19.68 4.32
C ILE A 147 9.49 18.32 4.43
N PRO A 148 9.29 17.71 5.61
CA PRO A 148 8.46 16.51 5.74
C PRO A 148 7.05 16.65 5.17
N LEU A 149 6.41 17.82 5.36
CA LEU A 149 5.08 18.08 4.80
C LEU A 149 5.11 18.10 3.27
N ALA A 150 6.09 18.79 2.68
CA ALA A 150 6.24 18.83 1.22
C ALA A 150 6.47 17.43 0.63
N ILE A 151 7.31 16.61 1.28
CA ILE A 151 7.57 15.22 0.89
C ILE A 151 6.28 14.39 0.96
N GLY A 152 5.57 14.43 2.09
CA GLY A 152 4.34 13.66 2.29
C GLY A 152 3.23 14.06 1.30
N LEU A 153 3.04 15.35 1.06
CA LEU A 153 2.06 15.85 0.07
C LEU A 153 2.43 15.43 -1.36
N SER A 154 3.72 15.41 -1.70
CA SER A 154 4.18 14.91 -3.00
C SER A 154 3.89 13.41 -3.17
N GLY A 155 4.08 12.63 -2.10
CA GLY A 155 3.72 11.21 -2.06
C GLY A 155 2.21 10.97 -2.24
N ILE A 156 1.39 11.71 -1.50
CA ILE A 156 -0.09 11.66 -1.64
C ILE A 156 -0.50 12.04 -3.07
N ALA A 157 0.07 13.10 -3.63
CA ALA A 157 -0.24 13.53 -5.00
C ALA A 157 0.12 12.45 -6.03
N ALA A 158 1.29 11.81 -5.89
CA ALA A 158 1.69 10.69 -6.75
C ALA A 158 0.73 9.50 -6.65
N TYR A 159 0.33 9.14 -5.42
CA TYR A 159 -0.63 8.05 -5.19
C TYR A 159 -2.02 8.37 -5.76
N LEU A 160 -2.51 9.59 -5.59
CA LEU A 160 -3.80 10.02 -6.14
C LEU A 160 -3.77 10.10 -7.67
N ALA A 161 -2.66 10.53 -8.27
CA ALA A 161 -2.48 10.50 -9.72
C ALA A 161 -2.50 9.06 -10.25
N ALA A 162 -1.83 8.13 -9.55
CA ALA A 162 -1.88 6.71 -9.85
C ALA A 162 -3.30 6.14 -9.74
N LEU A 163 -4.04 6.50 -8.69
CA LEU A 163 -5.45 6.13 -8.51
C LEU A 163 -6.32 6.64 -9.65
N ALA A 164 -6.16 7.91 -10.03
CA ALA A 164 -6.89 8.50 -11.15
C ALA A 164 -6.57 7.79 -12.48
N ALA A 165 -5.32 7.39 -12.69
CA ALA A 165 -4.92 6.62 -13.86
C ALA A 165 -5.59 5.24 -13.87
N ASP A 166 -5.60 4.52 -12.74
CA ASP A 166 -6.29 3.22 -12.60
C ASP A 166 -7.80 3.33 -12.84
N VAL A 167 -8.44 4.41 -12.36
CA VAL A 167 -9.85 4.72 -12.64
C VAL A 167 -10.05 4.91 -14.13
N ALA A 168 -9.22 5.75 -14.78
CA ALA A 168 -9.37 6.12 -16.18
C ALA A 168 -9.24 4.94 -17.14
N ILE A 169 -8.39 3.95 -16.82
CA ILE A 169 -8.21 2.74 -17.62
C ILE A 169 -9.11 1.58 -17.18
N GLY A 170 -10.03 1.80 -16.23
CA GLY A 170 -10.97 0.80 -15.75
C GLY A 170 -10.34 -0.36 -14.96
N ARG A 171 -9.18 -0.11 -14.33
CA ARG A 171 -8.39 -1.09 -13.57
C ARG A 171 -8.56 -1.00 -12.06
N LEU A 172 -9.30 -0.03 -11.53
CA LEU A 172 -9.83 -0.17 -10.16
C LEU A 172 -10.44 -1.57 -10.03
N PRO A 173 -10.22 -2.31 -8.93
CA PRO A 173 -10.72 -3.67 -8.74
C PRO A 173 -12.23 -3.67 -8.96
N ALA A 174 -12.59 -3.91 -10.23
CA ALA A 174 -13.86 -3.48 -10.73
C ALA A 174 -14.85 -4.51 -10.24
N VAL A 175 -15.90 -4.01 -9.60
CA VAL A 175 -17.12 -4.76 -9.35
C VAL A 175 -17.44 -5.60 -10.60
N LYS A 176 -17.60 -6.92 -10.46
CA LYS A 176 -18.10 -7.79 -11.52
C LYS A 176 -19.38 -7.13 -12.03
N ARG A 177 -19.38 -6.70 -13.29
CA ARG A 177 -20.63 -6.26 -13.94
C ARG A 177 -21.43 -7.54 -14.14
N GLY A 178 -22.55 -7.64 -13.45
CA GLY A 178 -23.53 -8.71 -13.66
C GLY A 178 -24.12 -8.66 -15.05
#